data_AF-A0A2V7YTC5-F1
#
_entry.id   AF-A0A2V7YTC5-F1
#
_cell.length_a   1.000
_cell.length_b   1.000
_cell.length_c   1.000
_cell.angle_alpha   90.00
_cell.angle_beta   90.00
_cell.angle_gamma   90.00
#
_symmetry.space_group_name_H-M   'P 1'
#
loop_
_entity.id
_entity.type
_entity.pdbx_description
1 polymer ?
#
loop_
_entity_poly.entity_id
_entity_poly.type
_entity_poly.pdbx_seq_one_letter_code
_entity_poly.pdbx_strand_id
1 'polypeptide(L)'
;MSQLKIRWLQAQINAGLKNWPRAEQGFSQAIRGFEEEGMGFHAAFASLELALVWMHQGRYAETQKLIPQVYEAFVALGIKEAFGAILVLKEAFEKQMGSVELLEDVIEFLRRWYINPDERFRPRGE
;
A
#
# COMPACT_ATOMS: atom_id res chain seq x y z
N MET A 1 -8.57 13.95 -14.38
CA MET A 1 -7.69 13.06 -13.60
C MET A 1 -6.36 13.76 -13.43
N SER A 2 -5.82 13.90 -12.21
CA SER A 2 -4.54 14.60 -11.98
C SER A 2 -3.36 13.78 -12.54
N GLN A 3 -2.28 14.44 -12.97
CA GLN A 3 -1.09 13.77 -13.53
C GLN A 3 -0.50 12.74 -12.57
N LEU A 4 -0.56 13.00 -11.26
CA LEU A 4 -0.11 12.07 -10.22
C LEU A 4 -0.92 10.75 -10.21
N LYS A 5 -2.24 10.84 -10.37
CA LYS A 5 -3.11 9.64 -10.46
C LYS A 5 -2.86 8.84 -11.74
N ILE A 6 -2.52 9.51 -12.84
CA ILE A 6 -2.11 8.83 -14.08
C ILE A 6 -0.80 8.08 -13.88
N ARG A 7 0.20 8.70 -13.26
CA ARG A 7 1.49 8.05 -12.96
C ARG A 7 1.31 6.86 -12.02
N TRP A 8 0.48 7.01 -11.00
CA TRP A 8 0.15 5.93 -10.08
C TRP A 8 -0.50 4.74 -10.80
N LEU A 9 -1.48 4.99 -11.67
CA LEU A 9 -2.11 3.95 -12.49
C LEU A 9 -1.10 3.26 -13.43
N GLN A 10 -0.17 4.01 -14.02
CA GLN A 10 0.91 3.43 -14.84
C GLN A 10 1.81 2.50 -14.02
N ALA A 11 2.12 2.85 -12.77
CA ALA A 11 2.89 1.99 -11.86
C ALA A 11 2.13 0.69 -11.56
N GLN A 12 0.83 0.75 -11.29
CA GLN A 12 -0.03 -0.41 -11.09
C GLN A 12 -0.08 -1.31 -12.32
N ILE A 13 -0.17 -0.73 -13.53
CA ILE A 13 -0.10 -1.49 -14.80
C ILE A 13 1.24 -2.22 -14.92
N ASN A 14 2.36 -1.54 -14.66
CA ASN A 14 3.68 -2.17 -14.70
C ASN A 14 3.80 -3.30 -13.65
N ALA A 15 3.22 -3.13 -12.45
CA ALA A 15 3.18 -4.16 -11.43
C ALA A 15 2.37 -5.39 -11.89
N GLY A 16 1.19 -5.18 -12.47
CA GLY A 16 0.38 -6.27 -13.05
C GLY A 16 1.07 -7.00 -14.20
N LEU A 17 1.91 -6.29 -14.97
CA LEU A 17 2.77 -6.87 -16.01
C LEU A 17 4.08 -7.47 -15.46
N LYS A 18 4.29 -7.49 -14.14
CA LYS A 18 5.50 -7.96 -13.47
C LYS A 18 6.78 -7.23 -13.90
N ASN A 19 6.64 -6.01 -14.42
CA ASN A 19 7.75 -5.13 -14.72
C ASN A 19 8.18 -4.38 -13.46
N TRP A 20 8.78 -5.12 -12.53
CA TRP A 20 9.09 -4.64 -11.18
C TRP A 20 9.95 -3.37 -11.15
N PRO A 21 11.00 -3.21 -11.98
CA PRO A 21 11.79 -1.98 -11.98
C PRO A 21 10.97 -0.74 -12.36
N ARG A 22 10.09 -0.86 -13.37
CA ARG A 22 9.22 0.26 -13.76
C ARG A 22 8.12 0.53 -12.74
N ALA A 23 7.56 -0.52 -12.14
CA ALA A 23 6.55 -0.38 -11.09
C ALA A 23 7.13 0.36 -9.88
N GLU A 24 8.30 -0.06 -9.40
CA GLU A 24 9.00 0.58 -8.28
C GLU A 24 9.33 2.05 -8.55
N GLN A 25 9.89 2.35 -9.73
CA GLN A 25 10.16 3.73 -10.14
C GLN A 25 8.87 4.56 -10.19
N GLY A 26 7.81 4.01 -10.78
CA GLY A 26 6.51 4.68 -10.91
C GLY A 26 5.87 4.98 -9.57
N PHE A 27 5.84 4.00 -8.65
CA PHE A 27 5.32 4.20 -7.30
C PHE A 27 6.15 5.21 -6.51
N SER A 28 7.48 5.12 -6.55
CA SER A 28 8.36 6.07 -5.86
C SER A 28 8.12 7.51 -6.31
N GLN A 29 7.95 7.74 -7.61
CA GLN A 29 7.62 9.06 -8.16
C GLN A 29 6.20 9.51 -7.82
N ALA A 30 5.23 8.59 -7.74
CA ALA A 30 3.87 8.90 -7.38
C ALA A 30 3.76 9.27 -5.89
N ILE A 31 4.40 8.51 -5.00
CA ILE A 31 4.46 8.76 -3.55
C ILE A 31 4.99 10.17 -3.30
N ARG A 32 6.17 10.49 -3.85
CA ARG A 32 6.78 11.81 -3.70
C ARG A 32 5.85 12.94 -4.15
N GLY A 33 5.23 12.78 -5.32
CA GLY A 33 4.29 13.80 -5.81
C GLY A 33 3.03 13.92 -4.96
N PHE A 34 2.51 12.82 -4.42
CA PHE A 34 1.37 12.86 -3.50
C PHE A 34 1.74 13.53 -2.18
N GLU A 35 2.93 13.31 -1.63
CA GLU A 35 3.42 13.99 -0.44
C GLU A 35 3.58 15.50 -0.67
N GLU A 36 4.17 15.90 -1.80
CA GLU A 36 4.35 17.31 -2.18
C GLU A 36 3.01 18.05 -2.33
N GLU A 37 1.95 17.37 -2.79
CA GLU A 37 0.60 17.94 -2.95
C GLU A 37 -0.31 17.73 -1.72
N GLY A 38 0.23 17.23 -0.60
CA GLY A 38 -0.55 16.99 0.63
C GLY A 38 -1.60 15.87 0.50
N MET A 39 -1.50 15.01 -0.50
CA MET A 39 -2.41 13.88 -0.76
C MET A 39 -2.02 12.66 0.07
N GLY A 40 -1.94 12.81 1.40
CA GLY A 40 -1.38 11.81 2.32
C GLY A 40 -1.98 10.40 2.19
N PHE A 41 -3.29 10.28 1.97
CA PHE A 41 -3.93 8.96 1.74
C PHE A 41 -3.36 8.26 0.48
N HIS A 42 -3.18 9.02 -0.60
CA HIS A 42 -2.68 8.45 -1.86
C HIS A 42 -1.20 8.09 -1.75
N ALA A 43 -0.42 8.88 -1.02
CA ALA A 43 0.97 8.56 -0.71
C ALA A 43 1.06 7.25 0.08
N ALA A 44 0.36 7.15 1.21
CA ALA A 44 0.37 5.96 2.06
C ALA A 44 -0.13 4.71 1.32
N PHE A 45 -1.17 4.84 0.49
CA PHE A 45 -1.68 3.72 -0.28
C PHE A 45 -0.69 3.28 -1.38
N ALA A 46 -0.09 4.21 -2.11
CA ALA A 46 0.95 3.89 -3.09
C ALA A 46 2.20 3.26 -2.43
N SER A 47 2.51 3.60 -1.17
CA SER A 47 3.57 2.95 -0.39
C SER A 47 3.28 1.48 -0.08
N LEU A 48 2.02 1.09 0.17
CA LEU A 48 1.66 -0.33 0.28
C LEU A 48 1.87 -1.07 -1.04
N GLU A 49 1.47 -0.47 -2.16
CA GLU A 49 1.69 -1.10 -3.47
C GLU A 49 3.18 -1.18 -3.84
N LEU A 50 4.01 -0.21 -3.41
CA LEU A 50 5.47 -0.31 -3.51
C LEU A 50 6.04 -1.45 -2.65
N ALA A 51 5.55 -1.61 -1.42
CA ALA A 51 5.91 -2.74 -0.57
C ALA A 51 5.57 -4.09 -1.21
N LEU A 52 4.44 -4.20 -1.93
CA LEU A 52 4.09 -5.41 -2.69
C LEU A 52 5.12 -5.70 -3.79
N VAL A 53 5.53 -4.66 -4.53
CA VAL A 53 6.57 -4.79 -5.55
C VAL A 53 7.88 -5.29 -4.93
N TRP A 54 8.30 -4.73 -3.78
CA TRP A 54 9.49 -5.19 -3.07
C TRP A 54 9.37 -6.63 -2.59
N MET A 55 8.22 -7.06 -2.07
CA MET A 55 7.98 -8.45 -1.68
C MET A 55 8.16 -9.41 -2.86
N HIS A 56 7.64 -9.07 -4.04
CA HIS A 56 7.85 -9.87 -5.26
C HIS A 56 9.30 -9.88 -5.76
N GLN A 57 10.10 -8.88 -5.40
CA GLN A 57 11.55 -8.83 -5.68
C GLN A 57 12.39 -9.53 -4.58
N GLY A 58 11.78 -10.12 -3.56
CA GLY A 58 12.48 -10.74 -2.43
C GLY A 58 13.04 -9.74 -1.40
N ARG A 59 12.63 -8.47 -1.47
CA ARG A 59 13.10 -7.36 -0.63
C ARG A 59 12.26 -7.21 0.64
N TYR A 60 12.20 -8.29 1.41
CA TYR A 60 11.40 -8.36 2.65
C TYR A 60 11.83 -7.32 3.68
N ALA A 61 13.13 -7.11 3.84
CA ALA A 61 13.68 -6.21 4.86
C ALA A 61 13.27 -4.74 4.64
N GLU A 62 13.18 -4.31 3.38
CA GLU A 62 12.69 -2.99 3.01
C GLU A 62 11.21 -2.84 3.30
N THR A 63 10.40 -3.84 2.95
CA THR A 63 8.97 -3.86 3.28
C THR A 63 8.77 -3.82 4.79
N GLN A 64 9.47 -4.64 5.55
CA GLN A 64 9.38 -4.68 7.01
C GLN A 64 9.68 -3.32 7.66
N LYS A 65 10.61 -2.54 7.11
CA LYS A 65 10.91 -1.18 7.58
C LYS A 65 9.85 -0.15 7.17
N LEU A 66 9.16 -0.36 6.05
CA LEU A 66 8.17 0.57 5.50
C LEU A 66 6.81 0.46 6.21
N ILE A 67 6.34 -0.75 6.51
CA ILE A 67 4.98 -0.97 7.02
C ILE A 67 4.65 -0.15 8.28
N PRO A 68 5.54 -0.01 9.28
CA PRO A 68 5.26 0.86 10.44
C PRO A 68 5.05 2.33 10.04
N GLN A 69 5.80 2.85 9.08
CA GLN A 69 5.66 4.24 8.61
C GLN A 69 4.32 4.45 7.89
N VAL A 70 3.89 3.46 7.11
CA VAL A 70 2.59 3.48 6.45
C VAL A 70 1.46 3.46 7.47
N TYR A 71 1.58 2.62 8.51
CA TYR A 71 0.61 2.58 9.61
C TYR A 71 0.48 3.95 10.28
N GLU A 72 1.60 4.60 10.65
CA GLU A 72 1.57 5.93 11.26
C GLU A 72 0.96 6.99 10.33
N ALA A 73 1.26 6.95 9.02
CA ALA A 73 0.66 7.86 8.05
C ALA A 73 -0.88 7.73 8.01
N PHE A 74 -1.38 6.50 8.05
CA PHE A 74 -2.81 6.23 8.13
C PHE A 74 -3.42 6.68 9.46
N VAL A 75 -2.76 6.45 10.60
CA VAL A 75 -3.19 6.96 11.91
C VAL A 75 -3.31 8.48 11.91
N ALA A 76 -2.33 9.19 11.35
CA ALA A 76 -2.32 10.65 11.26
C ALA A 76 -3.47 11.22 10.41
N LEU A 77 -3.96 10.46 9.42
CA LEU A 77 -5.11 10.83 8.60
C LEU A 77 -6.45 10.66 9.33
N GLY A 78 -6.48 10.06 10.52
CA GLY A 78 -7.66 10.02 11.39
C GLY A 78 -8.75 9.02 10.97
N ILE A 79 -8.48 8.12 10.03
CA ILE A 79 -9.47 7.16 9.49
C ILE A 79 -9.51 5.88 10.36
N LYS A 80 -9.79 6.04 11.66
CA LYS A 80 -9.55 5.02 12.69
C LYS A 80 -10.31 3.71 12.50
N GLU A 81 -11.54 3.73 11.98
CA GLU A 81 -12.39 2.54 11.85
C GLU A 81 -11.95 1.59 10.72
N ALA A 82 -11.15 2.05 9.76
CA ALA A 82 -10.73 1.28 8.58
C ALA A 82 -9.36 0.57 8.76
N PHE A 83 -8.60 0.85 9.82
CA PHE A 83 -7.18 0.47 9.90
C PHE A 83 -6.85 -0.81 10.67
N GLY A 84 -7.85 -1.61 11.04
CA GLY A 84 -7.62 -2.96 11.57
C GLY A 84 -6.75 -3.80 10.60
N ALA A 85 -6.99 -3.70 9.30
CA ALA A 85 -6.23 -4.39 8.27
C ALA A 85 -4.73 -4.01 8.27
N ILE A 86 -4.43 -2.72 8.39
CA ILE A 86 -3.06 -2.20 8.38
C ILE A 86 -2.35 -2.51 9.70
N LEU A 87 -3.08 -2.50 10.82
CA LEU A 87 -2.54 -2.97 12.10
C LEU A 87 -2.15 -4.44 12.04
N VAL A 88 -3.01 -5.31 11.50
CA VAL A 88 -2.71 -6.74 11.29
C VAL A 88 -1.47 -6.90 10.40
N LEU A 89 -1.39 -6.13 9.31
CA LEU A 89 -0.21 -6.13 8.44
C LEU A 89 1.06 -5.74 9.21
N LYS A 90 1.01 -4.65 9.98
CA LYS A 90 2.12 -4.17 10.80
C LYS A 90 2.58 -5.26 11.79
N GLU A 91 1.67 -5.84 12.55
CA GLU A 91 2.00 -6.89 13.51
C GLU A 91 2.61 -8.12 12.84
N ALA A 92 2.12 -8.49 11.65
CA ALA A 92 2.67 -9.60 10.89
C ALA A 92 4.13 -9.33 10.47
N PHE A 93 4.44 -8.13 9.97
CA PHE A 93 5.83 -7.77 9.63
C PHE A 93 6.73 -7.61 10.86
N GLU A 94 6.21 -7.15 12.00
CA GLU A 94 6.95 -7.12 13.26
C GLU A 94 7.31 -8.53 13.76
N LYS A 95 6.40 -9.50 13.57
CA LYS A 95 6.59 -10.92 13.92
C LYS A 95 7.30 -11.75 12.84
N GLN A 96 7.77 -11.12 11.76
CA GLN A 96 8.38 -11.80 10.60
C GLN A 96 7.45 -12.81 9.91
N MET A 97 6.14 -12.58 10.00
CA MET A 97 5.06 -13.39 9.40
C MET A 97 4.35 -12.67 8.25
N GLY A 98 4.78 -11.46 7.89
CA GLY A 98 4.24 -10.74 6.73
C GLY A 98 4.42 -11.56 5.44
N SER A 99 3.42 -11.57 4.57
CA SER A 99 3.46 -12.31 3.31
C SER A 99 2.94 -11.44 2.15
N VAL A 100 3.18 -11.91 0.93
CA VAL A 100 2.64 -11.27 -0.29
C VAL A 100 1.11 -11.28 -0.23
N GLU A 101 0.53 -12.42 0.13
CA GLU A 101 -0.92 -12.65 0.16
C GLU A 101 -1.62 -11.73 1.17
N LEU A 102 -1.06 -11.58 2.38
CA LEU A 102 -1.62 -10.66 3.37
C LEU A 102 -1.59 -9.21 2.87
N LEU A 103 -0.50 -8.83 2.19
CA LEU A 103 -0.31 -7.48 1.70
C LEU A 103 -1.22 -7.18 0.49
N GLU A 104 -1.46 -8.16 -0.38
CA GLU A 104 -2.48 -8.12 -1.43
C GLU A 104 -3.90 -7.96 -0.84
N ASP A 105 -4.26 -8.76 0.16
CA ASP A 105 -5.58 -8.70 0.80
C ASP A 105 -5.85 -7.31 1.43
N VAL A 106 -4.83 -6.72 2.07
CA VAL A 106 -4.94 -5.36 2.65
C VAL A 106 -5.07 -4.30 1.54
N ILE A 107 -4.32 -4.41 0.44
CA ILE A 107 -4.42 -3.50 -0.70
C ILE A 107 -5.81 -3.59 -1.36
N GLU A 108 -6.33 -4.80 -1.57
CA GLU A 108 -7.66 -5.01 -2.14
C GLU A 108 -8.75 -4.42 -1.25
N PHE A 109 -8.66 -4.64 0.06
CA PHE A 109 -9.59 -4.07 1.02
C PHE A 109 -9.57 -2.54 0.97
N LEU A 110 -8.39 -1.90 1.04
CA LEU A 110 -8.28 -0.45 1.00
C LEU A 110 -8.80 0.13 -0.32
N ARG A 111 -8.61 -0.59 -1.43
CA ARG A 111 -9.17 -0.20 -2.73
C ARG A 111 -10.69 -0.19 -2.71
N ARG A 112 -11.32 -1.23 -2.13
CA ARG A 112 -12.79 -1.30 -1.99
C ARG A 112 -13.29 -0.24 -1.02
N TRP A 113 -12.63 -0.06 0.11
CA TRP A 113 -12.96 0.97 1.10
C TRP A 113 -12.88 2.38 0.51
N TYR A 114 -11.86 2.67 -0.31
CA TYR A 114 -11.73 3.96 -0.97
C TYR A 114 -12.89 4.26 -1.96
N ILE A 115 -13.50 3.23 -2.54
CA ILE A 115 -14.69 3.37 -3.40
C ILE A 115 -15.97 3.42 -2.55
N ASN A 116 -16.04 2.62 -1.48
CA ASN A 116 -17.18 2.49 -0.58
C ASN A 116 -16.71 2.49 0.90
N PRO A 117 -16.79 3.63 1.60
CA PRO A 117 -16.25 3.77 2.97
C PRO A 117 -16.91 2.88 4.04
N ASP A 118 -18.05 2.25 3.75
CA ASP A 118 -18.77 1.34 4.66
C ASP A 118 -18.26 -0.12 4.60
N GLU A 119 -17.28 -0.41 3.74
CA GLU A 119 -16.69 -1.75 3.58
C GLU A 119 -15.92 -2.18 4.84
N ARG A 120 -16.11 -3.43 5.29
CA ARG A 120 -15.36 -4.02 6.42
C ARG A 120 -14.29 -4.99 5.93
N PHE A 121 -13.15 -5.02 6.63
CA PHE A 121 -12.06 -5.94 6.30
C PHE A 121 -12.45 -7.40 6.57
N ARG A 122 -12.15 -8.28 5.60
CA ARG A 122 -12.27 -9.74 5.71
C ARG A 122 -11.09 -10.38 4.96
N PRO A 123 -10.11 -11.00 5.65
CA PRO A 123 -9.00 -11.69 4.98
C PRO A 123 -9.49 -12.95 4.25
N ARG A 124 -8.78 -13.41 3.20
CA ARG A 124 -9.10 -14.70 2.58
C ARG A 124 -8.70 -15.84 3.52
N GLY A 125 -9.68 -16.66 3.95
CA GLY A 125 -9.42 -17.91 4.69
C GLY A 125 -10.16 -18.11 6.02
N GLU A 126 -11.16 -17.28 6.35
CA GLU A 126 -12.12 -17.53 7.44
C GLU A 126 -13.34 -18.33 6.97
#